data_AF-X8DXH2-F1
#
_entry.id   AF-X8DXH2-F1
#
_cell.length_a   1.000
_cell.length_b   1.000
_cell.length_c   1.000
_cell.angle_alpha   90.00
_cell.angle_beta   90.00
_cell.angle_gamma   90.00
#
_symmetry.space_group_name_H-M   'P 1'
#
loop_
_entity.id
_entity.type
_entity.pdbx_description
1 polymer ?
#
loop_
_entity_poly.entity_id
_entity_poly.type
_entity_poly.pdbx_seq_one_letter_code
_entity_poly.pdbx_strand_id
1 'polypeptide(L)'
;MFWVREMLPIGQIREILSAATVFVCPSVYEPLGIVNLEAMACATAVVASDVGGIPEVVADGITGSLVNYDPPIRPVMKRAGRRGQCLGRRPRESRALRPGRSSAVHRRILVGAHR
;
A
#
# COMPACT_ATOMS: atom_id res chain seq x y z
N MET A 1 17.75 -2.25 1.81
CA MET A 1 16.63 -2.27 0.83
C MET A 1 17.01 -3.29 -0.21
N PHE A 2 16.20 -4.33 -0.36
CA PHE A 2 16.44 -5.40 -1.34
C PHE A 2 15.47 -5.21 -2.50
N TRP A 3 15.96 -5.39 -3.72
CA TRP A 3 15.15 -5.27 -4.93
C TRP A 3 15.25 -6.59 -5.68
N VAL A 4 14.10 -7.23 -5.89
CA VAL A 4 14.01 -8.50 -6.60
C VAL A 4 13.72 -8.17 -8.06
N ARG A 5 14.62 -8.57 -8.97
CA ARG A 5 14.53 -8.28 -10.41
C ARG A 5 13.89 -9.40 -11.22
N GLU A 6 13.91 -10.60 -10.67
CA GLU A 6 13.48 -11.82 -11.34
C GLU A 6 12.06 -12.19 -10.89
N MET A 7 11.36 -12.92 -11.75
CA MET A 7 10.07 -13.49 -11.39
C MET A 7 10.29 -14.61 -10.38
N LEU A 8 9.78 -14.45 -9.17
CA LEU A 8 9.88 -15.48 -8.14
C LEU A 8 8.81 -16.55 -8.35
N PRO A 9 9.12 -17.82 -8.00
CA PRO A 9 8.10 -18.85 -7.80
C PRO A 9 7.04 -18.39 -6.81
N ILE A 10 5.78 -18.78 -7.06
CA ILE A 10 4.64 -18.31 -6.26
C ILE A 10 4.76 -18.62 -4.76
N GLY A 11 5.41 -19.73 -4.40
CA GLY A 11 5.69 -20.09 -3.00
C GLY A 11 6.53 -19.03 -2.28
N GLN A 12 7.58 -18.53 -2.95
CA GLN A 12 8.46 -17.49 -2.39
C GLN A 12 7.75 -16.14 -2.29
N ILE A 13 6.88 -15.80 -3.24
CA ILE A 13 6.05 -14.59 -3.16
C ILE A 13 5.16 -14.64 -1.92
N ARG A 14 4.50 -15.78 -1.67
CA ARG A 14 3.64 -15.97 -0.50
C ARG A 14 4.43 -15.87 0.81
N GLU A 15 5.63 -16.42 0.87
CA GLU A 15 6.52 -16.26 2.03
C GLU A 15 6.88 -14.80 2.29
N ILE A 16 7.20 -14.04 1.23
CA ILE A 16 7.54 -12.62 1.34
C ILE A 16 6.33 -11.80 1.81
N LEU A 17 5.15 -12.00 1.20
CA LEU A 17 3.93 -11.29 1.59
C LEU A 17 3.56 -11.62 3.05
N SER A 18 3.54 -12.90 3.41
CA SER A 18 3.22 -13.35 4.78
C SER A 18 4.22 -12.83 5.83
N ALA A 19 5.49 -12.61 5.44
CA ALA A 19 6.51 -12.05 6.31
C ALA A 19 6.53 -10.50 6.33
N ALA A 20 5.83 -9.84 5.41
CA ALA A 20 5.80 -8.39 5.30
C ALA A 20 4.89 -7.76 6.37
N THR A 21 5.30 -6.63 6.91
CA THR A 21 4.43 -5.82 7.79
C THR A 21 3.41 -5.03 6.99
N VAL A 22 3.78 -4.59 5.79
CA VAL A 22 2.95 -3.80 4.89
C VAL A 22 3.31 -4.11 3.45
N PHE A 23 2.30 -4.22 2.60
CA PHE A 23 2.40 -4.25 1.15
C PHE A 23 1.95 -2.90 0.59
N VAL A 24 2.72 -2.35 -0.35
CA VAL A 24 2.45 -1.04 -0.96
C VAL A 24 2.28 -1.21 -2.46
N CYS A 25 1.13 -0.81 -3.00
CA CYS A 25 0.80 -0.86 -4.43
C CYS A 25 0.69 0.57 -4.99
N PRO A 26 1.79 1.20 -5.43
CA PRO A 26 1.80 2.57 -5.95
C PRO A 26 1.43 2.63 -7.44
N SER A 27 0.48 1.81 -7.88
CA SER A 27 0.07 1.74 -9.29
C SER A 27 -0.56 3.06 -9.75
N VAL A 28 -0.37 3.40 -11.04
CA VAL A 28 -1.07 4.51 -11.71
C VAL A 28 -2.27 4.04 -12.52
N TYR A 29 -2.31 2.74 -12.81
CA TYR A 29 -3.40 2.03 -13.45
C TYR A 29 -3.35 0.58 -12.99
N GLU A 30 -4.45 0.07 -12.44
CA GLU A 30 -4.57 -1.35 -12.07
C GLU A 30 -6.04 -1.80 -12.11
N PRO A 31 -6.47 -2.57 -13.13
CA PRO A 31 -7.89 -2.80 -13.38
C PRO A 31 -8.53 -3.86 -12.48
N LEU A 32 -7.78 -4.83 -11.96
CA LEU A 32 -8.35 -5.97 -11.22
C LEU A 32 -7.97 -5.98 -9.73
N GLY A 33 -6.81 -5.44 -9.37
CA GLY A 33 -6.39 -5.37 -7.97
C GLY A 33 -6.03 -6.74 -7.37
N ILE A 34 -5.74 -7.75 -8.20
CA ILE A 34 -5.44 -9.13 -7.76
C ILE A 34 -4.28 -9.16 -6.77
N VAL A 35 -3.23 -8.38 -7.03
CA VAL A 35 -2.05 -8.32 -6.14
C VAL A 35 -2.40 -7.78 -4.73
N ASN A 36 -3.41 -6.91 -4.62
CA ASN A 36 -3.90 -6.44 -3.31
C ASN A 36 -4.67 -7.57 -2.60
N LEU A 37 -5.47 -8.34 -3.33
CA LEU A 37 -6.16 -9.51 -2.78
C LEU A 37 -5.18 -10.59 -2.33
N GLU A 38 -4.09 -10.83 -3.06
CA GLU A 38 -3.04 -11.78 -2.67
C GLU A 38 -2.34 -11.34 -1.37
N ALA A 39 -2.02 -10.05 -1.24
CA ALA A 39 -1.46 -9.50 -0.02
C ALA A 39 -2.44 -9.62 1.17
N MET A 40 -3.71 -9.30 0.96
CA MET A 40 -4.77 -9.48 1.98
C MET A 40 -4.95 -10.95 2.37
N ALA A 41 -4.89 -11.88 1.40
CA ALA A 41 -4.97 -13.32 1.65
C ALA A 41 -3.77 -13.83 2.46
N CYS A 42 -2.62 -13.16 2.37
CA CYS A 42 -1.45 -13.39 3.22
C CYS A 42 -1.50 -12.65 4.56
N ALA A 43 -2.65 -12.04 4.91
CA ALA A 43 -2.84 -11.23 6.12
C ALA A 43 -1.89 -10.02 6.23
N THR A 44 -1.41 -9.51 5.09
CA THR A 44 -0.52 -8.36 5.02
C THR A 44 -1.33 -7.07 4.93
N ALA A 45 -0.98 -6.06 5.74
CA ALA A 45 -1.61 -4.75 5.64
C ALA A 45 -1.35 -4.11 4.26
N VAL A 46 -2.38 -3.56 3.63
CA VAL A 46 -2.29 -2.97 2.28
C VAL A 46 -2.37 -1.45 2.33
N VAL A 47 -1.45 -0.79 1.61
CA VAL A 47 -1.54 0.63 1.23
C VAL A 47 -1.48 0.71 -0.28
N ALA A 48 -2.51 1.24 -0.93
CA ALA A 48 -2.60 1.23 -2.39
C ALA A 48 -3.09 2.56 -2.95
N SER A 49 -2.77 2.84 -4.21
CA SER A 49 -3.31 4.00 -4.92
C SER A 49 -4.82 3.87 -5.14
N ASP A 50 -5.55 4.98 -5.03
CA ASP A 50 -6.97 5.08 -5.39
C ASP A 50 -7.14 5.23 -6.91
N VAL A 51 -6.87 4.16 -7.65
CA VAL A 51 -6.97 4.13 -9.13
C VAL A 51 -7.49 2.79 -9.64
N GLY A 52 -8.07 2.80 -10.84
CA GLY A 52 -8.53 1.59 -11.51
C GLY A 52 -9.55 0.81 -10.67
N GLY A 53 -9.39 -0.51 -10.60
CA GLY A 53 -10.23 -1.42 -9.81
C GLY A 53 -9.75 -1.63 -8.37
N ILE A 54 -8.68 -0.95 -7.91
CA ILE A 54 -8.19 -1.09 -6.53
C ILE A 54 -9.29 -0.75 -5.49
N PRO A 55 -10.09 0.31 -5.64
CA PRO A 55 -11.15 0.65 -4.67
C PRO A 55 -12.30 -0.36 -4.64
N GLU A 56 -12.43 -1.23 -5.65
CA GLU A 56 -13.42 -2.30 -5.67
C GLU A 56 -13.04 -3.46 -4.73
N VAL A 57 -11.74 -3.63 -4.46
CA VAL A 57 -11.19 -4.73 -3.64
C VAL A 57 -10.63 -4.26 -2.29
N VAL A 58 -10.18 -3.01 -2.18
CA VAL A 58 -9.69 -2.40 -0.95
C VAL A 58 -10.68 -1.36 -0.45
N ALA A 59 -11.27 -1.60 0.72
CA ALA A 59 -12.11 -0.65 1.42
C ALA A 59 -11.26 0.22 2.37
N ASP A 60 -11.17 1.52 2.08
CA ASP A 60 -10.35 2.47 2.84
C ASP A 60 -10.73 2.51 4.32
N GLY A 61 -9.71 2.41 5.19
CA GLY A 61 -9.86 2.36 6.63
C GLY A 61 -10.43 1.04 7.19
N ILE A 62 -10.83 0.09 6.34
CA ILE A 62 -11.42 -1.20 6.75
C ILE A 62 -10.47 -2.35 6.42
N THR A 63 -10.15 -2.55 5.14
CA THR A 63 -9.29 -3.65 4.68
C THR A 63 -7.90 -3.19 4.25
N GLY A 64 -7.72 -1.89 4.05
CA GLY A 64 -6.43 -1.25 3.73
C GLY A 64 -6.53 0.26 3.82
N SER A 65 -5.50 0.95 3.32
CA SER A 65 -5.51 2.41 3.17
C SER A 65 -5.34 2.80 1.71
N LEU A 66 -6.23 3.65 1.22
CA LEU A 66 -6.15 4.20 -0.13
C LEU A 66 -5.44 5.56 -0.12
N VAL A 67 -4.62 5.78 -1.15
CA VAL A 67 -3.88 7.03 -1.36
C VAL A 67 -4.30 7.63 -2.69
N ASN A 68 -4.86 8.84 -2.64
CA ASN A 68 -5.25 9.57 -3.84
C ASN A 68 -4.05 9.77 -4.78
N TYR A 69 -4.21 9.32 -6.02
CA TYR A 69 -3.24 9.60 -7.08
C TYR A 69 -3.53 10.97 -7.70
N ASP A 70 -2.60 11.91 -7.55
CA ASP A 70 -2.65 13.19 -8.25
C ASP A 70 -1.67 13.14 -9.44
N PRO A 71 -2.17 13.01 -10.69
CA PRO A 71 -1.29 13.02 -11.85
C PRO A 71 -0.60 14.39 -11.94
N PRO A 72 0.70 14.45 -12.26
CA PRO A 72 1.38 15.74 -12.43
C PRO A 72 0.64 16.57 -13.48
N ILE A 73 0.10 17.70 -13.03
CA ILE A 73 -0.72 18.63 -13.78
C ILE A 73 0.06 19.08 -15.04
N ARG A 74 -0.42 18.76 -16.25
CA ARG A 74 -0.04 19.53 -17.45
C ARG A 74 -0.48 20.98 -17.23
N PRO A 75 0.30 22.03 -17.53
CA PRO A 75 0.01 23.37 -17.05
C PRO A 75 -1.26 23.93 -17.71
N VAL A 76 -2.40 23.80 -17.01
CA VAL A 76 -3.56 24.65 -17.21
C VAL A 76 -3.56 25.65 -16.08
N MET A 77 -3.27 26.90 -16.42
CA MET A 77 -3.36 28.06 -15.53
C MET A 77 -4.75 28.13 -14.89
N LYS A 78 -4.91 27.70 -13.63
CA LYS A 78 -6.02 28.12 -12.76
C LYS A 78 -5.54 28.35 -11.32
N ARG A 79 -6.00 29.49 -10.79
CA ARG A 79 -5.57 30.18 -9.56
C ARG A 79 -5.51 29.29 -8.32
N ALA A 80 -4.46 29.51 -7.54
CA ALA A 80 -4.23 28.95 -6.21
C ALA A 80 -5.42 29.17 -5.26
N GLY A 81 -6.12 28.07 -4.95
CA GLY A 81 -7.01 27.96 -3.80
C GLY A 81 -6.32 27.19 -2.69
N ARG A 82 -5.92 27.89 -1.64
CA ARG A 82 -5.27 27.35 -0.44
C ARG A 82 -6.07 26.20 0.20
N ARG A 83 -5.36 25.15 0.63
CA ARG A 83 -5.53 24.27 1.82
C ARG A 83 -4.89 22.92 1.48
N GLY A 84 -3.89 22.36 2.15
CA GLY A 84 -3.21 22.70 3.39
C GLY A 84 -2.64 21.42 4.00
N GLN A 85 -1.34 21.19 3.81
CA GLN A 85 -0.42 20.66 4.83
C GLN A 85 -0.61 19.18 5.29
N CYS A 86 -0.05 18.23 4.54
CA CYS A 86 0.39 16.94 5.10
C CYS A 86 1.80 17.09 5.70
N LEU A 87 1.92 17.90 6.76
CA LEU A 87 3.12 18.00 7.57
C LEU A 87 2.73 17.74 9.03
N GLY A 88 3.17 16.59 9.53
CA GLY A 88 3.32 16.30 10.96
C GLY A 88 2.03 16.34 11.80
N ARG A 89 1.22 15.27 11.75
CA ARG A 89 0.38 14.92 12.90
C ARG A 89 0.71 13.51 13.35
N ARG A 90 1.21 13.43 14.59
CA ARG A 90 1.55 12.18 15.28
C ARG A 90 0.35 11.23 15.24
N PRO A 91 0.55 9.92 15.07
CA PRO A 91 -0.57 8.96 15.12
C PRO A 91 -1.16 8.98 16.52
N ARG A 92 -2.44 9.37 16.64
CA ARG A 92 -3.21 9.08 17.85
C ARG A 92 -3.68 7.64 17.76
N GLU A 93 -3.42 6.93 18.84
CA GLU A 93 -3.68 5.51 19.07
C GLU A 93 -5.14 5.14 18.81
N SER A 94 -5.37 4.27 17.83
CA SER A 94 -6.55 3.41 17.76
C SER A 94 -6.12 1.97 18.07
N ARG A 95 -6.20 1.65 19.36
CA ARG A 95 -6.26 0.30 19.94
C ARG A 95 -7.56 -0.35 19.45
N ALA A 96 -7.66 -1.59 18.96
CA ALA A 96 -6.73 -2.70 18.81
C ALA A 96 -7.26 -3.71 17.77
N LEU A 97 -6.34 -4.47 17.15
CA LEU A 97 -6.50 -5.92 17.04
C LEU A 97 -5.19 -6.58 17.49
N ARG A 98 -5.26 -7.40 18.54
CA ARG A 98 -4.21 -8.35 18.96
C ARG A 98 -4.89 -9.71 19.09
N PRO A 99 -4.27 -10.80 18.63
CA PRO A 99 -3.29 -11.49 19.49
C PRO A 99 -2.03 -11.95 18.75
N GLY A 100 -0.92 -12.06 19.49
CA GLY A 100 0.32 -12.68 19.01
C GLY A 100 1.55 -11.83 19.27
N ARG A 101 2.19 -12.05 20.43
CA ARG A 101 3.41 -11.39 20.88
C ARG A 101 4.61 -12.20 20.37
N SER A 102 5.53 -11.59 19.63
CA SER A 102 6.95 -11.94 19.73
C SER A 102 7.86 -10.84 19.16
N SER A 103 9.02 -10.74 19.78
CA SER A 103 9.94 -9.60 19.81
C SER A 103 10.85 -9.53 18.59
N ALA A 104 11.26 -8.31 18.25
CA ALA A 104 12.43 -7.92 17.46
C ALA A 104 12.52 -8.39 15.99
N VAL A 105 12.71 -7.41 15.11
CA VAL A 105 13.78 -7.30 14.10
C VAL A 105 13.27 -6.49 12.91
N HIS A 106 14.07 -5.49 12.54
CA HIS A 106 14.06 -4.69 11.32
C HIS A 106 13.52 -5.45 10.08
N ARG A 107 12.26 -5.24 9.67
CA ARG A 107 11.73 -5.87 8.43
C ARG A 107 10.83 -4.91 7.66
N ARG A 108 11.45 -4.07 6.82
CA ARG A 108 10.79 -3.31 5.75
C ARG A 108 11.11 -3.99 4.43
N ILE A 109 10.17 -4.77 3.90
CA ILE A 109 10.17 -5.15 2.49
C ILE A 109 9.09 -4.29 1.83
N LEU A 110 9.52 -3.38 0.97
CA LEU A 110 8.64 -2.58 0.12
C LEU A 110 8.72 -3.20 -1.27
N VAL A 111 7.74 -4.04 -1.63
CA VAL A 111 7.65 -4.60 -2.98
C VAL A 111 7.00 -3.52 -3.84
N GLY A 112 7.81 -2.76 -4.56
CA GLY A 112 7.33 -1.72 -5.48
C GLY A 112 6.95 -2.32 -6.83
N ALA A 113 5.69 -2.16 -7.23
CA ALA A 113 5.23 -2.41 -8.59
C ALA A 113 5.49 -1.18 -9.49
N HIS A 114 6.13 -1.37 -10.65
CA HIS A 114 6.28 -0.42 -11.77
C HIS A 114 6.36 -1.31 -13.03
N ARG A 115 5.69 -1.09 -14.16
CA ARG A 115 5.28 0.11 -14.89
C ARG A 115 3.88 -0.06 -15.47
#